data_AF-A0A2G6QMJ5-F1
#
_entry.id   AF-A0A2G6QMJ5-F1
#
_cell.length_a   1.000
_cell.length_b   1.000
_cell.length_c   1.000
_cell.angle_alpha   90.00
_cell.angle_beta   90.00
_cell.angle_gamma   90.00
#
_symmetry.space_group_name_H-M   'P 1'
#
loop_
_entity.id
_entity.type
_entity.pdbx_description
1 polymer ?
#
loop_
_entity_poly.entity_id
_entity_poly.type
_entity_poly.pdbx_seq_one_letter_code
_entity_poly.pdbx_strand_id
1 'polypeptide(L)'
;MVKNLFTRNKTARFYTVLLTAIVILFCYTSCSNNQTEMIKIFKAYQNYKHNKYDESLIDFMQVKKTAPKNEYAHFGIATVYLIKNMYQQSDEKLKPLEKSQSKLILANVYYQKGIIQFQNGNYLNAAEYFKKSIEHDKDAIDAKINYEICKNILRHPRPDKKTNDEKNSKKAENKTDEKILYDLVKEEEEKQWIKKQKSTKKNTANDY
;
A
#
# COMPACT_ATOMS: atom_id res chain seq x y z
N MET A 1 6.16 72.34 16.61
CA MET A 1 6.12 71.47 15.40
C MET A 1 6.57 70.04 15.75
N VAL A 2 5.86 69.30 16.65
CA VAL A 2 6.31 67.96 17.12
C VAL A 2 5.13 66.99 17.35
N LYS A 3 4.07 67.03 16.52
CA LYS A 3 2.94 66.07 16.63
C LYS A 3 2.92 64.96 15.56
N ASN A 4 3.82 64.99 14.57
CA ASN A 4 3.77 64.08 13.40
C ASN A 4 4.74 62.90 13.42
N LEU A 5 5.69 62.81 14.36
CA LEU A 5 6.67 61.72 14.39
C LEU A 5 6.17 60.48 15.17
N PHE A 6 5.26 60.66 16.14
CA PHE A 6 4.79 59.57 16.99
C PHE A 6 3.61 58.77 16.37
N THR A 7 2.84 59.40 15.49
CA THR A 7 1.71 58.76 14.79
C THR A 7 2.18 57.88 13.63
N ARG A 8 3.26 58.29 12.92
CA ARG A 8 3.85 57.54 11.80
C ARG A 8 4.38 56.15 12.19
N ASN A 9 4.83 55.99 13.44
CA ASN A 9 5.37 54.73 13.95
C ASN A 9 4.26 53.75 14.39
N LYS A 10 3.11 54.27 14.83
CA LYS A 10 1.94 53.45 15.20
C LYS A 10 1.22 52.92 13.96
N THR A 11 1.06 53.75 12.92
CA THR A 11 0.47 53.32 11.65
C THR A 11 1.36 52.30 10.94
N ALA A 12 2.68 52.52 10.88
CA ALA A 12 3.61 51.54 10.31
C ALA A 12 3.59 50.19 11.05
N ARG A 13 3.57 50.20 12.40
CA ARG A 13 3.44 48.98 13.21
C ARG A 13 2.11 48.25 12.99
N PHE A 14 1.02 48.99 12.80
CA PHE A 14 -0.28 48.42 12.48
C PHE A 14 -0.26 47.69 11.13
N TYR A 15 0.31 48.31 10.09
CA TYR A 15 0.44 47.68 8.77
C TYR A 15 1.38 46.46 8.79
N THR A 16 2.46 46.45 9.58
CA THR A 16 3.32 45.27 9.72
C THR A 16 2.62 44.11 10.43
N VAL A 17 1.81 44.39 11.45
CA VAL A 17 1.01 43.35 12.14
C VAL A 17 -0.11 42.83 11.22
N LEU A 18 -0.74 43.71 10.45
CA LEU A 18 -1.75 43.33 9.46
C LEU A 18 -1.16 42.46 8.34
N LEU A 19 0.00 42.84 7.80
CA LEU A 19 0.70 42.08 6.76
C LEU A 19 1.12 40.69 7.26
N THR A 20 1.66 40.60 8.47
CA THR A 20 2.05 39.31 9.08
C THR A 20 0.82 38.44 9.37
N ALA A 21 -0.29 39.01 9.85
CA ALA A 21 -1.55 38.29 10.03
C ALA A 21 -2.12 37.74 8.71
N ILE A 22 -2.04 38.52 7.63
CA ILE A 22 -2.48 38.09 6.29
C ILE A 22 -1.59 36.94 5.77
N VAL A 23 -0.27 37.04 5.92
CA VAL A 23 0.67 35.97 5.52
C VAL A 23 0.40 34.68 6.31
N ILE A 24 0.16 34.78 7.62
CA ILE A 24 -0.21 33.64 8.46
C ILE A 24 -1.54 33.01 7.97
N LEU A 25 -2.53 33.83 7.61
CA LEU A 25 -3.82 33.36 7.07
C LEU A 25 -3.67 32.62 5.73
N PHE A 26 -2.78 33.10 4.85
CA PHE A 26 -2.45 32.44 3.57
C PHE A 26 -1.65 31.14 3.74
N CYS A 27 -0.87 31.00 4.82
CA CYS A 27 -0.15 29.75 5.11
C CYS A 27 -1.09 28.61 5.55
N TYR A 28 -2.24 28.90 6.13
CA TYR A 28 -3.20 27.87 6.56
C TYR A 28 -4.02 27.26 5.42
N THR A 29 -4.24 27.97 4.31
CA THR A 29 -5.10 27.48 3.22
C THR A 29 -4.40 26.47 2.29
N SER A 30 -3.07 26.54 2.17
CA SER A 30 -2.28 25.65 1.30
C SER A 30 -2.06 24.23 1.82
N CYS A 31 -2.42 23.91 3.08
CA CYS A 31 -2.25 22.55 3.63
C CYS A 31 -3.51 21.68 3.65
N SER A 32 -4.68 22.21 3.29
CA SER A 32 -5.97 21.54 3.56
C SER A 32 -6.26 20.32 2.66
N ASN A 33 -5.95 20.38 1.36
CA ASN A 33 -6.35 19.33 0.42
C ASN A 33 -5.53 18.03 0.55
N ASN A 34 -4.19 18.12 0.55
CA ASN A 34 -3.31 16.93 0.61
C ASN A 34 -3.40 16.20 1.95
N GLN A 35 -3.54 16.92 3.07
CA GLN A 35 -3.72 16.29 4.39
C GLN A 35 -5.04 15.52 4.45
N THR A 36 -6.09 16.05 3.81
CA THR A 36 -7.40 15.38 3.73
C THR A 36 -7.34 14.09 2.91
N GLU A 37 -6.53 14.02 1.84
CA GLU A 37 -6.37 12.81 1.03
C GLU A 37 -5.69 11.67 1.81
N MET A 38 -4.58 11.96 2.48
CA MET A 38 -3.83 10.95 3.23
C MET A 38 -4.65 10.35 4.38
N ILE A 39 -5.46 11.17 5.07
CA ILE A 39 -6.38 10.69 6.11
C ILE A 39 -7.41 9.73 5.51
N LYS A 40 -7.96 10.03 4.32
CA LYS A 40 -8.91 9.15 3.63
C LYS A 40 -8.26 7.85 3.17
N ILE A 41 -7.03 7.90 2.65
CA ILE A 41 -6.24 6.70 2.30
C ILE A 41 -6.02 5.82 3.53
N PHE A 42 -5.63 6.43 4.66
CA PHE A 42 -5.44 5.71 5.91
C PHE A 42 -6.72 5.04 6.39
N LYS A 43 -7.86 5.75 6.34
CA LYS A 43 -9.17 5.18 6.65
C LYS A 43 -9.51 3.99 5.72
N ALA A 44 -9.29 4.14 4.42
CA ALA A 44 -9.53 3.07 3.44
C ALA A 44 -8.67 1.84 3.73
N TYR A 45 -7.40 2.04 4.11
CA TYR A 45 -6.48 0.99 4.52
C TYR A 45 -6.91 0.33 5.85
N GLN A 46 -7.41 1.11 6.81
CA GLN A 46 -7.96 0.56 8.06
C GLN A 46 -9.17 -0.32 7.79
N ASN A 47 -10.09 0.08 6.91
CA ASN A 47 -11.20 -0.76 6.49
C ASN A 47 -10.70 -2.07 5.83
N TYR A 48 -9.70 -1.98 4.96
CA TYR A 48 -9.04 -3.16 4.37
C TYR A 48 -8.50 -4.11 5.44
N LYS A 49 -7.75 -3.60 6.43
CA LYS A 49 -7.17 -4.41 7.53
C LYS A 49 -8.22 -5.07 8.42
N HIS A 50 -9.42 -4.48 8.52
CA HIS A 50 -10.57 -5.08 9.23
C HIS A 50 -11.42 -6.00 8.34
N ASN A 51 -10.95 -6.36 7.14
CA ASN A 51 -11.66 -7.16 6.14
C ASN A 51 -12.96 -6.51 5.61
N LYS A 52 -13.13 -5.20 5.81
CA LYS A 52 -14.24 -4.39 5.28
C LYS A 52 -13.91 -3.94 3.86
N TYR A 53 -13.88 -4.91 2.95
CA TYR A 53 -13.34 -4.71 1.60
C TYR A 53 -14.20 -3.79 0.74
N ASP A 54 -15.52 -3.85 0.88
CA ASP A 54 -16.41 -2.99 0.10
C ASP A 54 -16.34 -1.53 0.57
N GLU A 55 -16.27 -1.30 1.88
CA GLU A 55 -16.07 0.03 2.46
C GLU A 55 -14.69 0.60 2.11
N SER A 56 -13.66 -0.24 2.14
CA SER A 56 -12.31 0.13 1.69
C SER A 56 -12.30 0.56 0.22
N LEU A 57 -12.98 -0.20 -0.65
CA LEU A 57 -13.10 0.14 -2.06
C LEU A 57 -13.80 1.48 -2.26
N ILE A 58 -14.91 1.72 -1.54
CA ILE A 58 -15.64 3.00 -1.58
C ILE A 58 -14.72 4.14 -1.15
N ASP A 59 -14.01 4.01 -0.03
CA ASP A 59 -13.12 5.05 0.48
C ASP A 59 -11.96 5.34 -0.50
N PHE A 60 -11.30 4.32 -1.06
CA PHE A 60 -10.25 4.52 -2.07
C PHE A 60 -10.80 5.16 -3.36
N MET A 61 -12.00 4.78 -3.80
CA MET A 61 -12.65 5.37 -4.97
C MET A 61 -12.98 6.85 -4.76
N GLN A 62 -13.36 7.25 -3.54
CA GLN A 62 -13.55 8.65 -3.19
C GLN A 62 -12.25 9.44 -3.30
N VAL A 63 -11.13 8.90 -2.82
CA VAL A 63 -9.81 9.54 -2.98
C VAL A 63 -9.47 9.67 -4.46
N LYS A 64 -9.66 8.61 -5.26
CA LYS A 64 -9.42 8.66 -6.71
C LYS A 64 -10.29 9.72 -7.41
N LYS A 65 -11.53 9.95 -6.95
CA LYS A 65 -12.42 10.98 -7.51
C LYS A 65 -11.86 12.40 -7.29
N THR A 66 -11.32 12.67 -6.10
CA THR A 66 -10.77 14.00 -5.77
C THR A 66 -9.31 14.17 -6.20
N ALA A 67 -8.56 13.07 -6.26
CA ALA A 67 -7.14 13.01 -6.58
C ALA A 67 -6.86 11.89 -7.59
N PRO A 68 -7.20 12.08 -8.89
CA PRO A 68 -7.15 11.02 -9.89
C PRO A 68 -5.76 10.43 -10.16
N LYS A 69 -4.69 11.13 -9.77
CA LYS A 69 -3.29 10.70 -9.94
C LYS A 69 -2.69 10.11 -8.67
N ASN A 70 -3.46 9.99 -7.59
CA ASN A 70 -2.94 9.47 -6.32
C ASN A 70 -2.64 7.97 -6.44
N GLU A 71 -1.35 7.63 -6.45
CA GLU A 71 -0.87 6.26 -6.68
C GLU A 71 -1.34 5.28 -5.61
N TYR A 72 -1.38 5.71 -4.34
CA TYR A 72 -1.86 4.89 -3.22
C TYR A 72 -3.34 4.53 -3.35
N ALA A 73 -4.16 5.43 -3.87
CA ALA A 73 -5.58 5.14 -4.11
C ALA A 73 -5.76 4.09 -5.22
N HIS A 74 -5.02 4.19 -6.33
CA HIS A 74 -5.05 3.17 -7.39
C HIS A 74 -4.52 1.82 -6.90
N PHE A 75 -3.42 1.84 -6.15
CA PHE A 75 -2.84 0.64 -5.55
C PHE A 75 -3.80 -0.02 -4.56
N GLY A 76 -4.46 0.77 -3.70
CA GLY A 76 -5.48 0.29 -2.77
C GLY A 76 -6.67 -0.37 -3.47
N ILE A 77 -7.18 0.24 -4.55
CA ILE A 77 -8.25 -0.35 -5.38
C ILE A 77 -7.80 -1.68 -6.00
N ALA A 78 -6.59 -1.74 -6.56
CA ALA A 78 -6.03 -2.98 -7.10
C ALA A 78 -5.96 -4.07 -6.03
N THR A 79 -5.45 -3.73 -4.84
CA THR A 79 -5.35 -4.64 -3.70
C THR A 79 -6.71 -5.22 -3.30
N VAL A 80 -7.76 -4.38 -3.24
CA VAL A 80 -9.11 -4.87 -2.94
C VAL A 80 -9.64 -5.79 -4.05
N TYR A 81 -9.40 -5.47 -5.33
CA TYR A 81 -9.76 -6.37 -6.42
C TYR A 81 -9.01 -7.69 -6.37
N LEU A 82 -7.73 -7.68 -6.01
CA LEU A 82 -6.92 -8.88 -5.84
C LEU A 82 -7.53 -9.82 -4.80
N ILE A 83 -7.85 -9.31 -3.61
CA ILE A 83 -8.47 -10.10 -2.53
C ILE A 83 -9.87 -10.61 -2.90
N LYS A 84 -10.60 -9.89 -3.77
CA LYS A 84 -11.89 -10.33 -4.30
C LYS A 84 -11.74 -11.28 -5.50
N ASN A 85 -10.53 -11.76 -5.81
CA ASN A 85 -10.20 -12.61 -6.96
C ASN A 85 -10.57 -11.99 -8.33
N MET A 86 -10.68 -10.66 -8.38
CA MET A 86 -10.98 -9.87 -9.58
C MET A 86 -9.67 -9.52 -10.29
N TYR A 87 -8.95 -10.53 -10.75
CA TYR A 87 -7.56 -10.40 -11.20
C TYR A 87 -7.38 -9.48 -12.40
N GLN A 88 -8.29 -9.52 -13.37
CA GLN A 88 -8.24 -8.63 -14.54
C GLN A 88 -8.39 -7.17 -14.13
N GLN A 89 -9.39 -6.87 -13.29
CA GLN A 89 -9.64 -5.52 -12.79
C GLN A 89 -8.49 -5.03 -11.93
N SER A 90 -7.88 -5.91 -11.13
CA SER A 90 -6.67 -5.61 -10.36
C SER A 90 -5.51 -5.22 -11.29
N ASP A 91 -5.21 -6.04 -12.30
CA ASP A 91 -4.12 -5.79 -13.25
C ASP A 91 -4.32 -4.45 -13.99
N GLU A 92 -5.55 -4.14 -14.43
CA GLU A 92 -5.88 -2.86 -15.06
C GLU A 92 -5.58 -1.64 -14.17
N LYS A 93 -5.73 -1.76 -12.85
CA LYS A 93 -5.40 -0.69 -11.91
C LYS A 93 -3.92 -0.62 -11.58
N LEU A 94 -3.18 -1.71 -11.72
CA LEU A 94 -1.74 -1.76 -11.52
C LEU A 94 -0.95 -1.20 -12.72
N LYS A 95 -1.41 -1.41 -13.96
CA LYS A 95 -0.75 -0.94 -15.20
C LYS A 95 -0.23 0.50 -15.14
N PRO A 96 -1.02 1.53 -14.77
CA PRO A 96 -0.52 2.90 -14.73
C PRO A 96 0.59 3.12 -13.69
N LEU A 97 0.63 2.29 -12.63
CA LEU A 97 1.60 2.41 -11.54
C LEU A 97 2.97 1.84 -11.88
N GLU A 98 3.10 1.08 -12.97
CA GLU A 98 4.40 0.62 -13.49
C GLU A 98 5.33 1.77 -13.92
N LYS A 99 4.79 2.99 -14.03
CA LYS A 99 5.54 4.22 -14.33
C LYS A 99 5.80 5.09 -13.09
N SER A 100 5.44 4.61 -11.89
CA SER A 100 5.66 5.34 -10.64
C SER A 100 7.14 5.64 -10.44
N GLN A 101 7.43 6.81 -9.87
CA GLN A 101 8.79 7.17 -9.46
C GLN A 101 9.16 6.59 -8.09
N SER A 102 8.18 6.05 -7.35
CA SER A 102 8.41 5.43 -6.05
C SER A 102 8.83 3.98 -6.21
N LYS A 103 10.07 3.66 -5.82
CA LYS A 103 10.56 2.27 -5.77
C LYS A 103 9.67 1.37 -4.91
N LEU A 104 9.14 1.90 -3.81
CA LEU A 104 8.23 1.17 -2.93
C LEU A 104 6.93 0.80 -3.66
N ILE A 105 6.34 1.74 -4.41
CA ILE A 105 5.14 1.45 -5.21
C ILE A 105 5.46 0.43 -6.30
N LEU A 106 6.56 0.60 -7.03
CA LEU A 106 6.97 -0.34 -8.08
C LEU A 106 7.17 -1.76 -7.54
N ALA A 107 7.88 -1.91 -6.41
CA ALA A 107 8.07 -3.21 -5.77
C ALA A 107 6.72 -3.90 -5.50
N ASN A 108 5.81 -3.19 -4.82
CA ASN A 108 4.49 -3.72 -4.47
C ASN A 108 3.59 -3.99 -5.69
N VAL A 109 3.67 -3.16 -6.73
CA VAL A 109 2.96 -3.37 -7.99
C VAL A 109 3.42 -4.67 -8.65
N TYR A 110 4.73 -4.88 -8.77
CA TYR A 110 5.25 -6.11 -9.35
C TYR A 110 4.95 -7.33 -8.48
N TYR A 111 4.98 -7.20 -7.16
CA TYR A 111 4.55 -8.26 -6.26
C TYR A 111 3.09 -8.69 -6.53
N GLN A 112 2.14 -7.75 -6.59
CA GLN A 112 0.74 -8.07 -6.87
C GLN A 112 0.52 -8.65 -8.27
N LYS A 113 1.24 -8.17 -9.30
CA LYS A 113 1.21 -8.79 -10.62
C LYS A 113 1.76 -10.21 -10.60
N GLY A 114 2.77 -10.49 -9.77
CA GLY A 114 3.28 -11.82 -9.51
C GLY A 114 2.20 -12.74 -8.93
N ILE A 115 1.46 -12.27 -7.93
CA ILE A 115 0.31 -13.00 -7.35
C ILE A 115 -0.74 -13.29 -8.43
N ILE A 116 -1.11 -12.30 -9.26
CA ILE A 116 -2.09 -12.48 -10.34
C ILE A 116 -1.64 -13.56 -11.32
N GLN A 117 -0.37 -13.54 -11.74
CA GLN A 117 0.14 -14.56 -12.66
C GLN A 117 0.22 -15.94 -12.00
N PHE A 118 0.58 -16.00 -10.72
CA PHE A 118 0.61 -17.24 -9.94
C PHE A 118 -0.77 -17.87 -9.88
N GLN A 119 -1.80 -17.08 -9.55
CA GLN A 119 -3.19 -17.52 -9.48
C GLN A 119 -3.74 -17.97 -10.84
N ASN A 120 -3.24 -17.39 -11.93
CA ASN A 120 -3.56 -17.84 -13.28
C ASN A 120 -2.78 -19.10 -13.73
N GLY A 121 -1.94 -19.68 -12.86
CA GLY A 121 -1.08 -20.83 -13.20
C GLY A 121 0.13 -20.48 -14.06
N ASN A 122 0.36 -19.20 -14.35
CA ASN A 122 1.46 -18.71 -15.18
C ASN A 122 2.73 -18.55 -14.34
N TYR A 123 3.25 -19.65 -13.78
CA TYR A 123 4.35 -19.63 -12.80
C TYR A 123 5.65 -18.99 -13.32
N LEU A 124 5.92 -19.09 -14.63
CA LEU A 124 7.07 -18.43 -15.25
C LEU A 124 6.94 -16.89 -15.17
N ASN A 125 5.78 -16.35 -15.56
CA ASN A 125 5.53 -14.92 -15.48
C ASN A 125 5.45 -14.43 -14.03
N ALA A 126 4.88 -15.25 -13.13
CA ALA A 126 4.85 -14.97 -11.71
C ALA A 126 6.26 -14.78 -11.14
N ALA A 127 7.18 -15.72 -11.44
CA ALA A 127 8.58 -15.63 -11.04
C ALA A 127 9.25 -14.34 -11.55
N GLU A 128 9.04 -13.98 -12.82
CA GLU A 128 9.61 -12.74 -13.38
C GLU A 128 9.08 -11.49 -12.68
N TYR A 129 7.79 -11.45 -12.32
CA TYR A 129 7.23 -10.34 -11.57
C TYR A 129 7.73 -10.27 -10.12
N PHE A 130 7.84 -11.40 -9.43
CA PHE A 130 8.44 -11.43 -8.09
C PHE A 130 9.90 -10.99 -8.12
N LYS A 131 10.66 -11.40 -9.14
CA LYS A 131 12.04 -10.92 -9.35
C LYS A 131 12.09 -9.40 -9.51
N LYS A 132 11.23 -8.80 -10.34
CA LYS A 132 11.14 -7.33 -10.47
C LYS A 132 10.79 -6.64 -9.16
N SER A 133 9.95 -7.25 -8.33
CA SER A 133 9.68 -6.72 -6.98
C SER A 133 10.96 -6.63 -6.15
N ILE A 134 11.79 -7.69 -6.15
CA ILE A 134 13.06 -7.77 -5.40
C ILE A 134 14.09 -6.74 -5.95
N GLU A 135 14.09 -6.50 -7.26
CA GLU A 135 14.96 -5.49 -7.88
C GLU A 135 14.66 -4.06 -7.38
N HIS A 136 13.39 -3.77 -7.06
CA HIS A 136 12.97 -2.48 -6.52
C HIS A 136 13.05 -2.38 -4.99
N ASP A 137 12.80 -3.50 -4.30
CA ASP A 137 12.93 -3.64 -2.86
C ASP A 137 13.66 -4.94 -2.50
N LYS A 138 14.94 -4.81 -2.15
CA LYS A 138 15.80 -5.95 -1.81
C LYS A 138 15.39 -6.63 -0.51
N ASP A 139 14.57 -5.99 0.33
CA ASP A 139 14.12 -6.51 1.61
C ASP A 139 12.71 -7.12 1.54
N ALA A 140 12.10 -7.19 0.35
CA ALA A 140 10.81 -7.84 0.11
C ALA A 140 10.90 -9.36 0.30
N ILE A 141 10.80 -9.83 1.53
CA ILE A 141 10.90 -11.25 1.92
C ILE A 141 9.83 -12.07 1.19
N ASP A 142 8.58 -11.61 1.18
CA ASP A 142 7.47 -12.33 0.53
C ASP A 142 7.71 -12.53 -0.97
N ALA A 143 8.29 -11.54 -1.65
CA ALA A 143 8.64 -11.66 -3.06
C ALA A 143 9.72 -12.72 -3.29
N LYS A 144 10.72 -12.82 -2.39
CA LYS A 144 11.76 -13.87 -2.46
C LYS A 144 11.17 -15.25 -2.24
N ILE A 145 10.31 -15.40 -1.23
CA ILE A 145 9.63 -16.67 -0.95
C ILE A 145 8.81 -17.09 -2.17
N ASN A 146 7.98 -16.20 -2.69
CA ASN A 146 7.12 -16.51 -3.84
C ASN A 146 7.90 -16.76 -5.13
N TYR A 147 9.03 -16.06 -5.33
CA TYR A 147 9.95 -16.36 -6.41
C TYR A 147 10.46 -17.80 -6.32
N GLU A 148 10.97 -18.22 -5.17
CA GLU A 148 11.48 -19.58 -4.97
C GLU A 148 10.39 -20.65 -5.11
N ILE A 149 9.17 -20.38 -4.63
CA ILE A 149 8.01 -21.26 -4.86
C ILE A 149 7.78 -21.46 -6.35
N CYS A 150 7.73 -20.37 -7.13
CA CYS A 150 7.56 -20.47 -8.59
C CYS A 150 8.69 -21.25 -9.25
N LYS A 151 9.95 -20.99 -8.85
CA LYS A 151 11.12 -21.72 -9.38
C LYS A 151 11.05 -23.21 -9.06
N ASN A 152 10.59 -23.58 -7.87
CA ASN A 152 10.45 -24.97 -7.47
C ASN A 152 9.37 -25.68 -8.31
N ILE A 153 8.21 -25.05 -8.51
CA ILE A 153 7.13 -25.59 -9.36
C ILE A 153 7.63 -25.82 -10.79
N LEU A 154 8.39 -24.87 -11.34
CA LEU A 154 8.95 -24.98 -12.70
C LEU A 154 10.02 -26.07 -12.83
N ARG A 155 10.79 -26.34 -11.76
CA ARG A 155 11.81 -27.42 -11.73
C ARG A 155 11.20 -28.80 -11.56
N HIS A 156 10.07 -28.87 -10.86
CA HIS A 156 9.35 -30.11 -10.60
C HIS A 156 7.91 -29.99 -11.14
N PRO A 157 7.72 -29.99 -12.48
CA PRO A 157 6.39 -29.93 -13.05
C PRO A 157 5.59 -31.14 -12.56
N ARG A 158 4.54 -30.89 -11.76
CA ARG A 158 3.58 -31.96 -11.46
C ARG A 158 2.92 -32.37 -12.79
N PRO A 159 2.70 -33.66 -13.07
CA PRO A 159 2.01 -34.07 -14.28
C PRO A 159 0.66 -33.34 -14.37
N ASP A 160 0.41 -32.71 -15.51
CA ASP A 160 -0.75 -31.84 -15.76
C ASP A 160 -2.05 -32.51 -15.30
N LYS A 161 -2.79 -31.85 -14.41
CA LYS A 161 -4.23 -32.12 -14.23
C LYS A 161 -4.94 -31.64 -15.50
N LYS A 162 -4.90 -32.45 -16.56
CA LYS A 162 -5.89 -32.36 -17.64
C LYS A 162 -7.27 -32.65 -17.05
N THR A 163 -8.17 -31.74 -17.33
CA THR A 163 -9.62 -31.74 -17.12
C THR A 163 -10.29 -33.11 -17.07
N ASN A 164 -10.85 -33.46 -15.91
CA ASN A 164 -12.26 -33.81 -15.65
C ASN A 164 -12.38 -34.73 -14.43
N ASP A 165 -13.43 -34.48 -13.65
CA ASP A 165 -13.96 -35.33 -12.57
C ASP A 165 -13.07 -35.57 -11.35
N GLU A 166 -13.06 -34.62 -10.42
CA GLU A 166 -12.97 -34.92 -8.97
C GLU A 166 -13.20 -33.64 -8.16
N LYS A 167 -14.47 -33.27 -8.02
CA LYS A 167 -14.90 -32.02 -7.40
C LYS A 167 -14.92 -32.04 -5.87
N ASN A 168 -14.51 -33.11 -5.19
CA ASN A 168 -14.66 -33.22 -3.73
C ASN A 168 -13.40 -33.50 -2.89
N SER A 169 -12.22 -33.75 -3.48
CA SER A 169 -10.96 -33.92 -2.72
C SER A 169 -9.98 -32.74 -2.84
N LYS A 170 -10.02 -32.00 -3.96
CA LYS A 170 -9.00 -30.99 -4.33
C LYS A 170 -9.25 -29.58 -3.77
N LYS A 171 -10.42 -29.33 -3.17
CA LYS A 171 -10.75 -28.04 -2.54
C LYS A 171 -10.14 -27.89 -1.13
N ALA A 172 -9.79 -29.01 -0.49
CA ALA A 172 -9.10 -29.01 0.79
C ALA A 172 -7.62 -28.65 0.60
N GLU A 173 -6.92 -29.32 -0.32
CA GLU A 173 -5.47 -29.16 -0.53
C GLU A 173 -5.08 -27.79 -1.14
N ASN A 174 -5.80 -27.28 -2.13
CA ASN A 174 -5.57 -25.92 -2.64
C ASN A 174 -5.92 -24.83 -1.61
N LYS A 175 -6.96 -25.05 -0.79
CA LYS A 175 -7.19 -24.18 0.38
C LYS A 175 -6.05 -24.30 1.37
N THR A 176 -5.47 -25.47 1.57
CA THR A 176 -4.36 -25.66 2.51
C THR A 176 -3.11 -24.97 2.01
N ASP A 177 -2.75 -25.05 0.73
CA ASP A 177 -1.56 -24.40 0.19
C ASP A 177 -1.71 -22.87 0.10
N GLU A 178 -2.90 -22.38 -0.28
CA GLU A 178 -3.24 -20.95 -0.26
C GLU A 178 -3.34 -20.40 1.18
N LYS A 179 -3.94 -21.17 2.10
CA LYS A 179 -3.97 -20.86 3.53
C LYS A 179 -2.58 -20.94 4.15
N ILE A 180 -1.71 -21.86 3.75
CA ILE A 180 -0.31 -21.92 4.16
C ILE A 180 0.41 -20.67 3.68
N LEU A 181 0.18 -20.22 2.45
CA LEU A 181 0.79 -18.98 1.93
C LEU A 181 0.34 -17.74 2.70
N TYR A 182 -0.96 -17.59 2.98
CA TYR A 182 -1.48 -16.46 3.76
C TYR A 182 -1.15 -16.56 5.27
N ASP A 183 -1.18 -17.75 5.86
CA ASP A 183 -0.97 -17.96 7.30
C ASP A 183 0.52 -17.91 7.67
N LEU A 184 1.43 -18.41 6.82
CA LEU A 184 2.88 -18.32 7.08
C LEU A 184 3.36 -16.87 7.08
N VAL A 185 2.94 -16.08 6.09
CA VAL A 185 3.28 -14.65 5.99
C VAL A 185 2.65 -13.87 7.15
N LYS A 186 1.37 -14.12 7.44
CA LYS A 186 0.67 -13.44 8.54
C LYS A 186 1.24 -13.79 9.92
N GLU A 187 1.63 -15.04 10.16
CA GLU A 187 2.27 -15.44 11.42
C GLU A 187 3.69 -14.87 11.56
N GLU A 188 4.48 -14.81 10.49
CA GLU A 188 5.80 -14.19 10.53
C GLU A 188 5.69 -12.68 10.79
N GLU A 189 4.76 -11.98 10.14
CA GLU A 189 4.49 -10.56 10.38
C GLU A 189 4.04 -10.28 11.82
N GLU A 190 3.14 -11.10 12.39
CA GLU A 190 2.72 -10.97 13.80
C GLU A 190 3.87 -11.24 14.77
N LYS A 191 4.67 -12.29 14.53
CA LYS A 191 5.84 -12.61 15.37
C LYS A 191 6.87 -11.49 15.34
N GLN A 192 7.13 -10.90 14.16
CA GLN A 192 8.04 -9.76 14.00
C GLN A 192 7.51 -8.50 14.70
N TRP A 193 6.20 -8.22 14.60
CA TRP A 193 5.57 -7.08 15.27
C TRP A 193 5.58 -7.19 16.80
N ILE A 194 5.24 -8.37 17.35
CA ILE A 194 5.30 -8.64 18.80
C ILE A 194 6.73 -8.52 19.32
N LYS A 195 7.72 -9.02 18.56
CA LYS A 195 9.14 -8.94 18.92
C LYS A 195 9.61 -7.48 18.96
N LYS A 196 9.20 -6.65 18.00
CA LYS A 196 9.52 -5.22 17.93
C LYS A 196 8.91 -4.43 19.10
N GLN A 197 7.68 -4.73 19.51
CA GLN A 197 7.08 -4.09 20.69
C GLN A 197 7.79 -4.47 22.00
N LYS A 198 8.16 -5.74 22.15
CA LYS A 198 8.90 -6.21 23.33
C LYS A 198 10.30 -5.60 23.41
N SER A 199 11.00 -5.41 22.29
CA SER A 199 12.29 -4.70 22.28
C SER A 199 12.15 -3.22 22.62
N THR A 200 11.13 -2.53 22.09
CA THR A 200 10.90 -1.11 22.38
C THR A 200 10.54 -0.88 23.85
N LYS A 201 9.68 -1.75 24.42
CA LYS A 201 9.26 -1.65 25.83
C LYS A 201 10.38 -2.00 26.82
N LYS A 202 11.34 -2.85 26.42
CA LYS A 202 12.53 -3.17 27.22
C LYS A 202 13.56 -2.05 27.21
N ASN A 203 13.68 -1.30 26.11
CA ASN A 203 14.59 -0.16 26.02
C ASN A 203 14.08 1.07 26.77
N THR A 204 12.77 1.33 26.77
CA THR A 204 12.18 2.47 27.53
C THR A 204 12.09 2.23 29.03
N ALA A 205 12.33 1.01 29.52
CA ALA A 205 12.35 0.68 30.94
C ALA A 205 13.76 0.81 31.58
N ASN A 206 14.80 1.00 30.76
CA ASN A 206 16.19 1.12 31.20
C ASN A 206 16.71 2.58 31.18
N ASP A 207 15.88 3.56 30.82
CA ASP A 207 16.24 4.99 30.73
C ASP A 207 15.68 5.83 31.90
N TYR A 208 15.57 5.25 33.10
CA TYR A 208 15.29 5.97 34.36
C TYR A 208 16.42 5.81 35.37
#